data_AF-A0AAW7GMV0-F1
#
_entry.id   AF-A0AAW7GMV0-F1
#
_cell.length_a   1.000
_cell.length_b   1.000
_cell.length_c   1.000
_cell.angle_alpha   90.00
_cell.angle_beta   90.00
_cell.angle_gamma   90.00
#
_symmetry.space_group_name_H-M   'P 1'
#
loop_
_entity.id
_entity.type
_entity.pdbx_description
1 polymer ?
#
loop_
_entity_poly.entity_id
_entity_poly.type
_entity_poly.pdbx_seq_one_letter_code
_entity_poly.pdbx_strand_id
1 'polypeptide(L)'
;MKKELKFSDGLRRSLEGSNKKYPLHNYLQQKSELARTQEILRNIEARNEKGKWLAHFRLKEKELLDALKNAPPDPVLPPPAPLIKVRGVIEKLTQRRVVQHFDVLSYPEGSAYYARYKKKMAASAVVWAASGSGGTASALLQDYDRPLCGAWYLTGRINGRRFSGWLGCHWCYEGEEVELLAAPVGEEYLVYAIHKPEEQSLCMTPGCYRGKNQARRAAVRIP
;
A
#
# COMPACT_ATOMS: atom_id res chain seq x y z
N MET A 1 14.49 14.34 37.39
CA MET A 1 15.10 13.04 37.05
C MET A 1 14.90 12.79 35.56
N LYS A 2 15.97 12.73 34.76
CA LYS A 2 15.86 12.27 33.36
C LYS A 2 15.56 10.76 33.43
N LYS A 3 14.37 10.33 32.98
CA LYS A 3 14.13 8.90 32.71
C LYS A 3 15.13 8.49 31.64
N GLU A 4 16.01 7.55 31.95
CA GLU A 4 16.84 6.92 30.92
C GLU A 4 15.92 6.31 29.86
N LEU A 5 16.17 6.60 28.58
CA LEU A 5 15.45 5.96 27.49
C LEU A 5 15.79 4.48 27.53
N LYS A 6 14.82 3.66 27.95
CA LYS A 6 14.87 2.22 27.78
C LYS A 6 14.49 1.92 26.34
N PHE A 7 15.48 1.83 25.47
CA PHE A 7 15.27 1.16 24.18
C PHE A 7 14.86 -0.29 24.49
N SER A 8 13.87 -0.86 23.78
CA SER A 8 13.49 -2.25 24.06
C SER A 8 14.74 -3.14 24.06
N ASP A 9 15.00 -3.82 25.19
CA ASP A 9 16.06 -4.83 25.31
C ASP A 9 15.80 -6.05 24.40
N GLY A 10 14.62 -6.10 23.77
CA GLY A 10 14.34 -7.03 22.69
C GLY A 10 15.26 -6.78 21.51
N LEU A 11 16.17 -7.73 21.25
CA LEU A 11 17.02 -7.79 20.06
C LEU A 11 16.18 -7.40 18.82
N ARG A 12 16.41 -6.20 18.28
CA ARG A 12 15.88 -5.81 16.97
C ARG A 12 16.30 -6.91 16.01
N ARG A 13 15.32 -7.64 15.48
CA ARG A 13 15.61 -8.80 14.63
C ARG A 13 16.48 -8.33 13.47
N SER A 14 17.54 -9.08 13.18
CA SER A 14 18.29 -8.87 11.95
C SER A 14 17.34 -8.90 10.75
N LEU A 15 17.71 -8.22 9.66
CA LEU A 15 16.89 -8.20 8.44
C LEU A 15 16.60 -9.63 7.95
N GLU A 16 17.58 -10.53 8.05
CA GLU A 16 17.43 -11.96 7.74
C GLU A 16 16.45 -12.68 8.65
N GLY A 17 16.52 -12.44 9.97
CA GLY A 17 15.57 -13.01 10.93
C GLY A 17 14.14 -12.53 10.70
N SER A 18 14.00 -11.26 10.30
CA SER A 18 12.71 -10.68 9.92
C SER A 18 12.19 -11.27 8.60
N ASN A 19 13.05 -11.49 7.60
CA ASN A 19 12.70 -12.12 6.33
C ASN A 19 12.20 -13.55 6.50
N LYS A 20 12.87 -14.34 7.36
CA LYS A 20 12.49 -15.74 7.63
C LYS A 20 11.14 -15.82 8.34
N LYS A 21 10.90 -14.93 9.32
CA LYS A 21 9.65 -14.93 10.08
C LYS A 21 8.47 -14.32 9.32
N TYR A 22 8.73 -13.29 8.53
CA TYR A 22 7.72 -12.56 7.76
C TYR A 22 8.17 -12.43 6.30
N PRO A 23 7.87 -13.44 5.47
CA PRO A 23 8.18 -13.38 4.05
C PRO A 23 7.50 -12.17 3.40
N LEU A 24 8.17 -11.58 2.40
CA LEU A 24 7.59 -10.48 1.63
C LEU A 24 6.57 -11.05 0.65
N HIS A 25 5.29 -10.71 0.83
CA HIS A 25 4.24 -11.13 -0.09
C HIS A 25 4.01 -10.07 -1.17
N ASN A 26 3.96 -10.51 -2.43
CA ASN A 26 3.67 -9.64 -3.58
C ASN A 26 2.27 -9.93 -4.15
N TYR A 27 1.25 -9.45 -3.44
CA TYR A 27 -0.15 -9.58 -3.90
C TYR A 27 -0.42 -8.79 -5.18
N LEU A 28 0.34 -7.71 -5.46
CA LEU A 28 0.21 -6.95 -6.70
C LEU A 28 0.55 -7.80 -7.93
N GLN A 29 1.64 -8.55 -7.86
CA GLN A 29 2.00 -9.50 -8.91
C GLN A 29 0.92 -10.57 -9.07
N GLN A 30 0.43 -11.15 -7.98
CA GLN A 30 -0.65 -12.15 -8.04
C GLN A 30 -1.94 -11.60 -8.67
N LYS A 31 -2.35 -10.36 -8.33
CA LYS A 31 -3.49 -9.67 -8.97
C LYS A 31 -3.24 -9.51 -10.48
N SER A 32 -2.02 -9.14 -10.89
CA SER A 32 -1.66 -8.99 -12.30
C SER A 32 -1.68 -10.32 -13.07
N GLU A 33 -1.22 -11.39 -12.44
CA GLU A 33 -1.24 -12.74 -13.00
C GLU A 33 -2.66 -13.29 -13.13
N LEU A 34 -3.54 -12.96 -12.16
CA LEU A 34 -4.96 -13.30 -12.22
C LEU A 34 -5.62 -12.61 -13.42
N ALA A 35 -5.40 -11.31 -13.59
CA ALA A 35 -5.95 -10.56 -14.72
C ALA A 35 -5.51 -11.13 -16.07
N ARG A 36 -4.22 -11.45 -16.23
CA ARG A 36 -3.68 -12.12 -17.43
C ARG A 36 -4.31 -13.50 -17.64
N THR A 37 -4.46 -14.28 -16.58
CA THR A 37 -5.07 -15.62 -16.65
C THR A 37 -6.53 -15.53 -17.10
N GLN A 38 -7.28 -14.56 -16.58
CA GLN A 38 -8.68 -14.31 -16.97
C GLN A 38 -8.83 -13.81 -18.40
N GLU A 39 -7.86 -13.04 -18.90
CA GLU A 39 -7.83 -12.63 -20.30
C GLU A 39 -7.55 -13.81 -21.24
N ILE A 40 -6.60 -14.68 -20.87
CA ILE A 40 -6.34 -15.92 -21.61
C ILE A 40 -7.58 -16.81 -21.64
N LEU A 41 -8.24 -17.01 -20.50
CA LEU A 41 -9.48 -17.80 -20.42
C LEU A 41 -10.56 -17.23 -21.35
N ARG A 42 -10.78 -15.91 -21.33
CA ARG A 42 -11.73 -15.23 -22.23
C ARG A 42 -11.40 -15.48 -23.70
N ASN A 43 -10.12 -15.44 -24.07
CA ASN A 43 -9.68 -15.69 -25.45
C ASN A 43 -9.88 -17.15 -25.88
N ILE A 44 -9.59 -18.11 -25.01
CA ILE A 44 -9.82 -19.54 -25.27
C ILE A 44 -11.33 -19.81 -25.45
N GLU A 45 -12.15 -19.26 -24.57
CA GLU A 45 -13.62 -19.37 -24.65
C GLU A 45 -14.17 -18.76 -25.93
N ALA A 46 -13.69 -17.58 -26.33
CA ALA A 46 -14.08 -16.93 -27.58
C ALA A 46 -13.70 -17.74 -28.83
N ARG A 47 -12.60 -18.49 -28.79
CA ARG A 47 -12.14 -19.37 -29.89
C ARG A 47 -12.74 -20.78 -29.82
N ASN A 48 -13.53 -21.08 -28.79
CA ASN A 48 -14.13 -22.39 -28.52
C ASN A 48 -13.10 -23.53 -28.46
N GLU A 49 -11.86 -23.22 -28.05
CA GLU A 49 -10.75 -24.17 -27.97
C GLU A 49 -10.92 -25.03 -26.71
N LYS A 50 -11.34 -26.29 -26.89
CA LYS A 50 -11.44 -27.26 -25.79
C LYS A 50 -10.15 -28.06 -25.69
N GLY A 51 -9.35 -27.81 -24.66
CA GLY A 51 -8.07 -28.50 -24.48
C GLY A 51 -7.53 -28.44 -23.05
N LYS A 52 -6.43 -29.16 -22.80
CA LYS A 52 -5.74 -29.23 -21.50
C LYS A 52 -5.40 -27.84 -20.92
N TRP A 53 -5.19 -26.85 -21.78
CA TRP A 53 -4.93 -25.47 -21.40
C TRP A 53 -6.08 -24.80 -20.65
N LEU A 54 -7.34 -25.08 -21.02
CA LEU A 54 -8.51 -24.52 -20.33
C LEU A 54 -8.57 -25.00 -18.88
N ALA A 55 -8.40 -26.30 -18.65
CA ALA A 55 -8.38 -26.87 -17.30
C ALA A 55 -7.20 -26.31 -16.46
N HIS A 56 -6.02 -26.19 -17.06
CA HIS A 56 -4.84 -25.61 -16.43
C HIS A 56 -5.07 -24.16 -15.98
N PHE A 57 -5.60 -23.30 -16.85
CA PHE A 57 -5.84 -21.90 -16.50
C PHE A 57 -7.01 -21.71 -15.52
N ARG A 58 -8.03 -22.59 -15.54
CA ARG A 58 -9.09 -22.59 -14.52
C ARG A 58 -8.56 -23.00 -13.13
N LEU A 59 -7.68 -23.99 -13.07
CA LEU A 59 -7.01 -24.35 -11.82
C LEU A 59 -6.16 -23.18 -11.30
N LYS A 60 -5.35 -22.58 -12.18
CA LYS A 60 -4.52 -21.42 -11.84
C LYS A 60 -5.34 -20.22 -11.37
N GLU A 61 -6.47 -19.93 -12.02
CA GLU A 61 -7.42 -18.89 -11.59
C GLU A 61 -7.91 -19.16 -10.17
N LYS A 62 -8.32 -20.40 -9.87
CA LYS A 62 -8.80 -20.80 -8.54
C LYS A 62 -7.72 -20.65 -7.47
N GLU A 63 -6.49 -21.08 -7.75
CA GLU A 63 -5.35 -20.93 -6.83
C GLU A 63 -5.02 -19.47 -6.55
N LEU A 64 -5.01 -18.62 -7.58
CA LEU A 64 -4.77 -17.18 -7.43
C LEU A 64 -5.88 -16.49 -6.64
N LEU A 65 -7.14 -16.83 -6.91
CA LEU A 65 -8.28 -16.32 -6.14
C LEU A 65 -8.20 -16.74 -4.67
N ASP A 66 -7.82 -17.99 -4.38
CA ASP A 66 -7.69 -18.47 -3.01
C ASP A 66 -6.53 -17.77 -2.27
N ALA A 67 -5.40 -17.57 -2.93
CA ALA A 67 -4.28 -16.79 -2.39
C ALA A 67 -4.67 -15.34 -2.08
N LEU A 68 -5.49 -14.71 -2.94
CA LEU A 68 -5.92 -13.33 -2.80
C LEU A 68 -6.99 -13.11 -1.72
N LYS A 69 -7.69 -14.15 -1.24
CA LYS A 69 -8.63 -14.02 -0.09
C LYS A 69 -7.96 -13.47 1.16
N ASN A 70 -6.67 -13.78 1.33
CA ASN A 70 -5.88 -13.34 2.47
C ASN A 70 -5.15 -12.01 2.23
N ALA A 71 -5.32 -11.38 1.06
CA ALA A 71 -4.66 -10.12 0.75
C ALA A 71 -5.19 -8.99 1.67
N PRO A 72 -4.31 -8.12 2.18
CA PRO A 72 -4.76 -6.95 2.92
C PRO A 72 -5.55 -5.99 2.01
N PRO A 73 -6.46 -5.18 2.57
CA PRO A 73 -7.16 -4.15 1.82
C PRO A 73 -6.20 -3.09 1.30
N ASP A 74 -6.54 -2.46 0.18
CA ASP A 74 -5.74 -1.36 -0.36
C ASP A 74 -5.68 -0.17 0.62
N PRO A 75 -4.58 0.61 0.64
CA PRO A 75 -4.41 1.70 1.60
C PRO A 75 -5.43 2.82 1.34
N VAL A 76 -5.93 3.43 2.41
CA VAL A 76 -7.01 4.44 2.34
C VAL A 76 -6.49 5.81 2.74
N LEU A 77 -6.46 6.74 1.79
CA LEU A 77 -6.28 8.18 2.03
C LEU A 77 -7.22 8.98 1.11
N PRO A 78 -7.72 10.15 1.54
CA PRO A 78 -7.58 10.71 2.89
C PRO A 78 -8.29 9.86 3.95
N PRO A 79 -7.99 10.07 5.25
CA PRO A 79 -8.71 9.37 6.31
C PRO A 79 -10.22 9.63 6.23
N PRO A 80 -11.06 8.58 6.32
CA PRO A 80 -12.51 8.73 6.19
C PRO A 80 -13.17 9.43 7.38
N ALA A 81 -12.46 9.54 8.52
CA ALA A 81 -12.90 10.26 9.70
C ALA A 81 -11.71 11.07 10.29
N PRO A 82 -11.98 12.11 11.10
CA PRO A 82 -10.93 12.87 11.78
C PRO A 82 -10.02 11.95 12.61
N LEU A 83 -8.72 12.22 12.54
CA LEU A 83 -7.74 11.45 13.29
C LEU A 83 -7.83 11.75 14.78
N ILE A 84 -7.90 10.69 15.58
CA ILE A 84 -7.87 10.75 17.03
C ILE A 84 -6.59 10.07 17.54
N LYS A 85 -6.13 10.52 18.70
CA LYS A 85 -5.06 9.84 19.44
C LYS A 85 -5.68 8.79 20.36
N VAL A 86 -5.26 7.54 20.21
CA VAL A 86 -5.68 6.42 21.07
C VAL A 86 -4.46 5.89 21.80
N ARG A 87 -4.42 6.02 23.12
CA ARG A 87 -3.36 5.45 23.96
C ARG A 87 -3.85 4.16 24.62
N GLY A 88 -3.00 3.13 24.67
CA GLY A 88 -3.35 1.87 25.31
C GLY A 88 -2.26 0.81 25.14
N VAL A 89 -2.54 -0.38 25.66
CA VAL A 89 -1.66 -1.55 25.54
C VAL A 89 -2.12 -2.41 24.37
N ILE A 90 -1.18 -2.88 23.54
CA ILE A 90 -1.49 -3.80 22.44
C ILE A 90 -1.85 -5.17 23.03
N GLU A 91 -3.11 -5.56 22.91
CA GLU A 91 -3.61 -6.86 23.40
C GLU A 91 -3.24 -8.01 22.46
N LYS A 92 -3.32 -7.75 21.15
CA LYS A 92 -3.02 -8.72 20.10
C LYS A 92 -2.45 -7.99 18.89
N LEU A 93 -1.43 -8.56 18.25
CA LEU A 93 -0.77 -7.98 17.08
C LEU A 93 -0.45 -9.04 16.04
N THR A 94 -1.07 -8.91 14.87
CA THR A 94 -0.71 -9.66 13.67
C THR A 94 -0.10 -8.70 12.67
N GLN A 95 1.03 -9.09 12.10
CA GLN A 95 1.81 -8.27 11.18
C GLN A 95 2.14 -9.08 9.92
N ARG A 96 2.01 -8.44 8.77
CA ARG A 96 2.32 -9.04 7.46
C ARG A 96 3.14 -8.06 6.64
N ARG A 97 4.17 -8.56 5.97
CA ARG A 97 4.99 -7.75 5.08
C ARG A 97 4.55 -7.90 3.64
N VAL A 98 4.19 -6.80 3.01
CA VAL A 98 3.54 -6.79 1.70
C VAL A 98 4.15 -5.72 0.80
N VAL A 99 4.33 -6.06 -0.47
CA VAL A 99 4.64 -5.08 -1.52
C VAL A 99 3.36 -4.35 -1.92
N GLN A 100 3.37 -3.03 -1.80
CA GLN A 100 2.22 -2.20 -2.14
C GLN A 100 2.65 -0.83 -2.67
N HIS A 101 1.78 -0.17 -3.44
CA HIS A 101 1.95 1.22 -3.84
C HIS A 101 1.36 2.17 -2.79
N PHE A 102 2.02 3.31 -2.57
CA PHE A 102 1.56 4.40 -1.68
C PHE A 102 1.60 5.76 -2.39
N ASP A 103 1.49 5.73 -3.72
CA ASP A 103 1.42 6.92 -4.57
C ASP A 103 -0.01 7.47 -4.68
N VAL A 104 -0.17 8.62 -5.34
CA VAL A 104 -1.48 9.27 -5.53
C VAL A 104 -2.50 8.32 -6.17
N LEU A 105 -2.07 7.44 -7.07
CA LEU A 105 -2.92 6.48 -7.76
C LEU A 105 -3.40 5.32 -6.90
N SER A 106 -2.73 5.06 -5.78
CA SER A 106 -3.10 4.00 -4.83
C SER A 106 -4.34 4.35 -4.03
N TYR A 107 -4.73 5.62 -4.02
CA TYR A 107 -5.83 6.14 -3.23
C TYR A 107 -7.02 6.51 -4.11
N PRO A 108 -8.26 6.20 -3.70
CA PRO A 108 -9.46 6.44 -4.51
C PRO A 108 -9.56 7.89 -5.02
N GLU A 109 -9.36 8.87 -4.14
CA GLU A 109 -9.44 10.30 -4.51
C GLU A 109 -8.31 10.75 -5.43
N GLY A 110 -7.11 10.18 -5.26
CA GLY A 110 -5.95 10.54 -6.08
C GLY A 110 -6.05 10.02 -7.52
N SER A 111 -6.77 8.91 -7.74
CA SER A 111 -7.05 8.39 -9.09
C SER A 111 -7.81 9.40 -9.95
N ALA A 112 -8.82 10.10 -9.38
CA ALA A 112 -9.62 11.09 -10.08
C ALA A 112 -8.81 12.35 -10.42
N TYR A 113 -7.92 12.77 -9.53
CA TYR A 113 -6.97 13.86 -9.80
C TYR A 113 -6.04 13.50 -10.96
N TYR A 114 -5.44 12.31 -10.92
CA TYR A 114 -4.49 11.87 -11.96
C TYR A 114 -5.17 11.70 -13.32
N ALA A 115 -6.41 11.21 -13.38
CA ALA A 115 -7.16 11.13 -14.62
C ALA A 115 -7.35 12.52 -15.28
N ARG A 116 -7.68 13.54 -14.48
CA ARG A 116 -7.78 14.94 -14.97
C ARG A 116 -6.42 15.47 -15.42
N TYR A 117 -5.35 15.16 -14.67
CA TYR A 117 -3.98 15.53 -15.03
C TYR A 117 -3.57 14.92 -16.37
N LYS A 118 -3.74 13.60 -16.55
CA LYS A 118 -3.45 12.91 -17.81
C LYS A 118 -4.22 13.49 -18.99
N LYS A 119 -5.51 13.82 -18.82
CA LYS A 119 -6.30 14.44 -19.88
C LYS A 119 -5.72 15.78 -20.33
N LYS A 120 -5.25 16.61 -19.39
CA LYS A 120 -4.56 17.87 -19.71
C LYS A 120 -3.23 17.64 -20.41
N MET A 121 -2.42 16.69 -19.94
CA MET A 121 -1.13 16.37 -20.55
C MET A 121 -1.28 15.80 -21.97
N ALA A 122 -2.28 14.95 -22.21
CA ALA A 122 -2.59 14.45 -23.54
C ALA A 122 -3.01 15.58 -24.50
N ALA A 123 -3.85 16.52 -24.03
CA ALA A 123 -4.22 17.69 -24.83
C ALA A 123 -2.98 18.56 -25.16
N SER A 124 -2.11 18.81 -24.19
CA SER A 124 -0.84 19.52 -24.40
C SER A 124 0.09 18.77 -25.36
N ALA A 125 0.16 17.44 -25.27
CA ALA A 125 0.98 16.62 -26.15
C ALA A 125 0.57 16.75 -27.62
N VAL A 126 -0.75 16.80 -27.90
CA VAL A 126 -1.26 17.06 -29.25
C VAL A 126 -0.78 18.42 -29.78
N VAL A 127 -0.84 19.46 -28.95
CA VAL A 127 -0.33 20.80 -29.32
C VAL A 127 1.17 20.77 -29.61
N TRP A 128 1.97 20.15 -28.73
CA TRP A 128 3.42 20.04 -28.95
C TRP A 128 3.78 19.20 -30.17
N ALA A 129 3.04 18.12 -30.45
CA ALA A 129 3.22 17.32 -31.65
C ALA A 129 2.90 18.14 -32.92
N ALA A 130 1.81 18.91 -32.91
CA ALA A 130 1.45 19.79 -34.01
C ALA A 130 2.48 20.91 -34.25
N SER A 131 3.15 21.37 -33.18
CA SER A 131 4.28 22.31 -33.25
C SER A 131 5.63 21.66 -33.64
N GLY A 132 5.64 20.39 -34.05
CA GLY A 132 6.85 19.68 -34.48
C GLY A 132 7.74 19.16 -33.34
N SER A 133 7.32 19.30 -32.07
CA SER A 133 8.07 18.83 -30.90
C SER A 133 7.60 17.45 -30.44
N GLY A 134 7.80 16.44 -31.29
CA GLY A 134 7.39 15.06 -31.03
C GLY A 134 8.01 14.46 -29.75
N GLY A 135 9.26 14.82 -29.43
CA GLY A 135 9.93 14.37 -28.19
C GLY A 135 9.21 14.87 -26.93
N THR A 136 8.83 16.14 -26.89
CA THR A 136 8.07 16.74 -25.78
C THR A 136 6.67 16.14 -25.67
N ALA A 137 6.00 15.92 -26.81
CA ALA A 137 4.70 15.26 -26.84
C ALA A 137 4.77 13.84 -26.25
N SER A 138 5.80 13.07 -26.60
CA SER A 138 6.02 11.73 -26.06
C SER A 138 6.30 11.76 -24.54
N ALA A 139 7.11 12.70 -24.07
CA ALA A 139 7.40 12.84 -22.63
C ALA A 139 6.14 13.17 -21.80
N LEU A 140 5.23 13.98 -22.34
CA LEU A 140 3.96 14.31 -21.67
C LEU A 140 2.97 13.13 -21.59
N LEU A 141 3.08 12.16 -22.50
CA LEU A 141 2.25 10.96 -22.52
C LEU A 141 2.86 9.80 -21.69
N GLN A 142 4.12 9.94 -21.28
CA GLN A 142 4.80 8.91 -20.52
C GLN A 142 4.13 8.73 -19.16
N ASP A 143 3.84 7.47 -18.82
CA ASP A 143 3.36 7.15 -17.49
C ASP A 143 4.48 7.28 -16.46
N TYR A 144 4.14 7.84 -15.30
CA TYR A 144 5.09 7.87 -14.20
C TYR A 144 5.28 6.45 -13.64
N ASP A 145 6.54 6.05 -13.50
CA ASP A 145 6.88 4.76 -12.90
C ASP A 145 6.42 4.74 -11.44
N ARG A 146 5.58 3.75 -11.09
CA ARG A 146 4.94 3.69 -9.78
C ARG A 146 5.88 2.98 -8.82
N PRO A 147 6.51 3.68 -7.85
CA PRO A 147 7.46 3.04 -6.96
C PRO A 147 6.76 1.97 -6.12
N LEU A 148 7.34 0.77 -6.10
CA LEU A 148 6.94 -0.30 -5.20
C LEU A 148 7.55 -0.07 -3.82
N CYS A 149 6.77 -0.28 -2.77
CA CYS A 149 7.23 -0.16 -1.39
C CYS A 149 6.92 -1.44 -0.62
N GLY A 150 7.91 -1.96 0.11
CA GLY A 150 7.68 -2.96 1.13
C GLY A 150 7.10 -2.28 2.38
N ALA A 151 5.87 -2.62 2.72
CA ALA A 151 5.16 -2.07 3.87
C ALA A 151 4.67 -3.19 4.80
N TRP A 152 4.29 -2.79 6.01
CA TRP A 152 3.71 -3.67 7.01
C TRP A 152 2.21 -3.38 7.11
N TYR A 153 1.41 -4.42 6.89
CA TYR A 153 0.00 -4.39 7.24
C TYR A 153 -0.18 -4.97 8.63
N LEU A 154 -0.75 -4.16 9.51
CA LEU A 154 -0.97 -4.48 10.91
C LEU A 154 -2.45 -4.68 11.16
N THR A 155 -2.76 -5.67 11.99
CA THR A 155 -4.09 -5.87 12.56
C THR A 155 -3.95 -6.26 14.02
N GLY A 156 -4.77 -5.72 14.89
CA GLY A 156 -4.64 -6.00 16.31
C GLY A 156 -5.84 -5.56 17.13
N ARG A 157 -5.65 -5.55 18.45
CA ARG A 157 -6.61 -5.03 19.43
C ARG A 157 -5.94 -4.10 20.43
N ILE A 158 -6.64 -3.03 20.77
CA ILE A 158 -6.24 -2.03 21.77
C ILE A 158 -7.50 -1.52 22.48
N ASN A 159 -7.48 -1.44 23.80
CA ASN A 159 -8.62 -1.00 24.61
C ASN A 159 -9.94 -1.72 24.24
N GLY A 160 -9.88 -3.03 24.00
CA GLY A 160 -11.02 -3.86 23.58
C GLY A 160 -11.49 -3.66 22.13
N ARG A 161 -10.88 -2.75 21.35
CA ARG A 161 -11.29 -2.42 19.98
C ARG A 161 -10.28 -2.90 18.95
N ARG A 162 -10.76 -3.39 17.80
CA ARG A 162 -9.89 -3.82 16.69
C ARG A 162 -9.25 -2.63 16.00
N PHE A 163 -8.02 -2.80 15.54
CA PHE A 163 -7.35 -1.82 14.69
C PHE A 163 -6.70 -2.50 13.49
N SER A 164 -6.59 -1.77 12.39
CA SER A 164 -5.87 -2.20 11.19
C SER A 164 -5.20 -1.01 10.52
N GLY A 165 -4.08 -1.23 9.83
CA GLY A 165 -3.38 -0.11 9.18
C GLY A 165 -2.14 -0.51 8.42
N TRP A 166 -1.76 0.36 7.48
CA TRP A 166 -0.52 0.25 6.72
C TRP A 166 0.54 1.13 7.34
N LEU A 167 1.64 0.56 7.78
CA LEU A 167 2.77 1.28 8.38
C LEU A 167 4.10 0.88 7.72
N GLY A 168 5.11 1.70 7.95
CA GLY A 168 6.50 1.32 7.69
C GLY A 168 6.99 0.22 8.63
N CYS A 169 8.31 0.02 8.67
CA CYS A 169 8.91 -0.88 9.65
C CYS A 169 8.63 -0.36 11.07
N HIS A 170 7.97 -1.17 11.90
CA HIS A 170 7.60 -0.84 13.27
C HIS A 170 8.20 -1.87 14.23
N TRP A 171 8.44 -1.46 15.47
CA TRP A 171 9.06 -2.28 16.51
C TRP A 171 8.15 -2.35 17.74
N CYS A 172 6.87 -2.65 17.50
CA CYS A 172 5.86 -2.80 18.54
C CYS A 172 5.51 -4.28 18.73
N TYR A 173 5.30 -4.68 19.97
CA TYR A 173 4.96 -6.04 20.37
C TYR A 173 3.69 -6.07 21.22
N GLU A 174 3.10 -7.27 21.37
CA GLU A 174 1.98 -7.49 22.29
C GLU A 174 2.42 -7.20 23.74
N GLY A 175 1.55 -6.56 24.51
CA GLY A 175 1.84 -6.13 25.88
C GLY A 175 2.53 -4.77 26.01
N GLU A 176 2.93 -4.14 24.92
CA GLU A 176 3.56 -2.81 24.95
C GLU A 176 2.53 -1.67 24.92
N GLU A 177 2.81 -0.59 25.66
CA GLU A 177 2.03 0.65 25.60
C GLU A 177 2.40 1.47 24.36
N VAL A 178 1.39 1.84 23.58
CA VAL A 178 1.54 2.65 22.36
C VAL A 178 0.49 3.75 22.28
N GLU A 179 0.78 4.75 21.46
CA GLU A 179 -0.18 5.76 21.02
C GLU A 179 -0.43 5.59 19.52
N LEU A 180 -1.67 5.34 19.14
CA LEU A 180 -2.11 5.25 17.75
C LEU A 180 -2.66 6.60 17.31
N LEU A 181 -2.30 7.02 16.10
CA LEU A 181 -3.04 8.04 15.35
C LEU A 181 -3.95 7.32 14.37
N ALA A 182 -5.26 7.34 14.63
CA ALA A 182 -6.21 6.52 13.91
C ALA A 182 -7.51 7.26 13.57
N ALA A 183 -8.15 6.85 12.47
CA ALA A 183 -9.51 7.24 12.15
C ALA A 183 -10.49 6.19 12.70
N PRO A 184 -11.50 6.57 13.50
CA PRO A 184 -12.55 5.66 13.93
C PRO A 184 -13.50 5.39 12.77
N VAL A 185 -13.57 4.14 12.31
CA VAL A 185 -14.45 3.72 11.20
C VAL A 185 -15.30 2.56 11.67
N GLY A 186 -16.58 2.82 11.93
CA GLY A 186 -17.49 1.84 12.52
C GLY A 186 -16.96 1.33 13.86
N GLU A 187 -16.70 0.02 13.95
CA GLU A 187 -16.15 -0.65 15.14
C GLU A 187 -14.62 -0.81 15.11
N GLU A 188 -13.92 -0.34 14.07
CA GLU A 188 -12.48 -0.50 13.94
C GLU A 188 -11.74 0.85 13.96
N TYR A 189 -10.47 0.82 14.33
CA TYR A 189 -9.56 1.93 14.16
C TYR A 189 -8.69 1.71 12.92
N LEU A 190 -8.76 2.62 11.95
CA LEU A 190 -7.80 2.67 10.83
C LEU A 190 -6.58 3.47 11.25
N VAL A 191 -5.44 2.80 11.39
CA VAL A 191 -4.19 3.36 11.94
C VAL A 191 -3.32 3.93 10.82
N TYR A 192 -2.86 5.16 11.03
CA TYR A 192 -1.97 5.89 10.13
C TYR A 192 -0.58 6.13 10.71
N ALA A 193 -0.48 6.13 12.04
CA ALA A 193 0.79 6.16 12.74
C ALA A 193 0.71 5.41 14.07
N ILE A 194 1.83 4.82 14.48
CA ILE A 194 2.05 4.25 15.80
C ILE A 194 3.25 4.95 16.43
N HIS A 195 3.05 5.48 17.62
CA HIS A 195 4.09 6.06 18.46
C HIS A 195 4.30 5.14 19.65
N LYS A 196 5.56 4.81 19.94
CA LYS A 196 5.97 4.07 21.13
C LYS A 196 6.65 5.06 22.09
N PRO A 197 5.95 5.55 23.13
CA PRO A 197 6.44 6.62 23.99
C PRO A 197 7.74 6.28 24.71
N GLU A 198 7.93 5.03 25.10
CA GLU A 198 9.12 4.56 25.82
C GLU A 198 10.41 4.71 24.97
N GLU A 199 10.31 4.46 23.67
CA GLU A 199 11.43 4.57 22.73
C GLU A 199 11.46 5.90 21.97
N GLN A 200 10.47 6.76 22.17
CA GLN A 200 10.24 7.97 21.37
C GLN A 200 10.24 7.68 19.85
N SER A 201 9.75 6.50 19.47
CA SER A 201 9.76 6.05 18.08
C SER A 201 8.40 6.23 17.44
N LEU A 202 8.36 6.86 16.26
CA LEU A 202 7.16 7.08 15.47
C LEU A 202 7.29 6.33 14.15
N CYS A 203 6.33 5.46 13.86
CA CYS A 203 6.20 4.80 12.56
C CYS A 203 4.88 5.22 11.90
N MET A 204 4.94 5.56 10.62
CA MET A 204 3.81 6.10 9.86
C MET A 204 3.58 5.29 8.59
N THR A 205 2.40 5.44 7.98
CA THR A 205 2.13 4.93 6.64
C THR A 205 3.19 5.46 5.64
N PRO A 206 3.78 4.59 4.80
CA PRO A 206 4.78 5.01 3.83
C PRO A 206 4.27 6.14 2.92
N GLY A 207 5.15 7.08 2.60
CA GLY A 207 4.81 8.23 1.74
C GLY A 207 3.97 9.34 2.41
N CYS A 208 3.44 9.13 3.61
CA CYS A 208 2.57 10.11 4.28
C CYS A 208 3.30 11.30 4.94
N TYR A 209 4.63 11.26 5.03
CA TYR A 209 5.45 12.38 5.52
C TYR A 209 5.57 13.55 4.53
N ARG A 210 5.03 13.41 3.31
CA ARG A 210 5.34 14.27 2.16
C ARG A 210 4.42 15.48 1.99
N GLY A 211 3.31 15.56 2.74
CA GLY A 211 2.36 16.69 2.70
C GLY A 211 1.73 16.97 1.32
N LYS A 212 0.79 17.93 1.25
CA LYS A 212 0.10 18.28 -0.02
C LYS A 212 1.04 18.82 -1.11
N ASN A 213 2.13 19.47 -0.72
CA ASN A 213 2.99 20.21 -1.64
C ASN A 213 4.02 19.36 -2.39
N GLN A 214 4.34 18.15 -1.90
CA GLN A 214 5.32 17.30 -2.57
C GLN A 214 4.70 16.38 -3.63
N ALA A 215 3.44 15.96 -3.51
CA ALA A 215 2.71 15.32 -4.61
C ALA A 215 2.70 16.22 -5.86
N ARG A 216 2.57 17.54 -5.64
CA ARG A 216 2.70 18.56 -6.69
C ARG A 216 4.11 18.63 -7.29
N ARG A 217 5.17 18.50 -6.48
CA ARG A 217 6.56 18.48 -6.95
C ARG A 217 6.95 17.18 -7.65
N ALA A 218 6.43 16.04 -7.21
CA ALA A 218 6.68 14.74 -7.85
C ALA A 218 5.99 14.63 -9.21
N ALA A 219 4.76 15.14 -9.34
CA ALA A 219 4.07 15.23 -10.64
C ALA A 219 4.73 16.21 -11.62
N VAL A 220 5.55 17.15 -11.12
CA VAL A 220 6.26 18.17 -11.93
C VAL A 220 7.70 17.76 -12.25
N ARG A 221 8.22 16.68 -11.66
CA ARG A 221 9.52 16.08 -12.06
C ARG A 221 9.30 15.24 -13.33
N ILE A 222 9.09 15.93 -14.43
CA ILE A 222 9.43 15.45 -15.76
C ILE A 222 10.93 15.79 -15.94
N PRO A 223 11.81 14.84 -16.26
CA PRO A 223 13.18 15.17 -16.67
C PRO A 223 13.20 16.06 -17.93
#